data_AF-A0A0G2HRK8-F1
#
_entry.id   AF-A0A0G2HRK8-F1
#
_cell.length_a   1.000
_cell.length_b   1.000
_cell.length_c   1.000
_cell.angle_alpha   90.00
_cell.angle_beta   90.00
_cell.angle_gamma   90.00
#
_symmetry.space_group_name_H-M   'P 1'
#
loop_
_entity.id
_entity.type
_entity.pdbx_description
1 polymer ?
#
loop_
_entity_poly.entity_id
_entity_poly.type
_entity_poly.pdbx_seq_one_letter_code
_entity_poly.pdbx_strand_id
1 'polypeptide(L)'
;MWGEHYSATIIDSKVPGFGPEPVGKGEFIDETGNQVYFYLQKYHDMDVHTPPDPAGLASAIAELHTKATSPNGKFGYPIVTGRGSVDRTEHWSDSWADQFTYLLENLLKLDNQVNGPWPEYDAACQQLIDGVIPRLLGALQSEGREIVPALCHGDLWEGNVATDMETGKVIIFDPDECMYAHNEIEFGTWRCSWATHFKSPAYIQHYQMEVEPSEPVEEWDDRNRLYSIKTAICDSAGHRGSRSRIM
;
A
#
# COMPACT_ATOMS: atom_id res chain seq x y z
N MET A 1 -5.77 -12.20 5.50
CA MET A 1 -7.13 -12.75 5.77
C MET A 1 -8.04 -11.91 6.66
N TRP A 2 -7.84 -11.76 7.98
CA TRP A 2 -8.77 -10.91 8.79
C TRP A 2 -8.65 -9.43 8.45
N GLY A 3 -7.42 -8.95 8.25
CA GLY A 3 -7.12 -7.60 7.75
C GLY A 3 -7.62 -7.41 6.32
N GLU A 4 -7.26 -8.30 5.41
CA GLU A 4 -7.73 -8.33 4.02
C GLU A 4 -9.25 -8.23 3.88
N HIS A 5 -10.05 -9.10 4.54
CA HIS A 5 -11.52 -8.99 4.53
C HIS A 5 -11.99 -7.63 5.02
N TYR A 6 -11.37 -7.10 6.08
CA TYR A 6 -11.76 -5.81 6.64
C TYR A 6 -11.48 -4.67 5.65
N SER A 7 -10.30 -4.66 5.02
CA SER A 7 -9.94 -3.72 3.98
C SER A 7 -10.86 -3.80 2.78
N ALA A 8 -11.12 -5.01 2.27
CA ALA A 8 -12.08 -5.24 1.19
C ALA A 8 -13.48 -4.73 1.56
N THR A 9 -13.91 -4.90 2.82
CA THR A 9 -15.22 -4.40 3.29
C THR A 9 -15.28 -2.87 3.29
N ILE A 10 -14.21 -2.21 3.74
CA ILE A 10 -14.15 -0.74 3.70
C ILE A 10 -14.17 -0.26 2.25
N ILE A 11 -13.31 -0.85 1.40
CA ILE A 11 -13.20 -0.49 -0.02
C ILE A 11 -14.55 -0.65 -0.71
N ASP A 12 -15.21 -1.80 -0.60
CA ASP A 12 -16.51 -2.05 -1.22
C ASP A 12 -17.59 -1.06 -0.71
N SER A 13 -17.57 -0.71 0.58
CA SER A 13 -18.51 0.27 1.13
C SER A 13 -18.33 1.70 0.60
N LYS A 14 -17.11 2.06 0.17
CA LYS A 14 -16.75 3.41 -0.29
C LYS A 14 -16.75 3.52 -1.81
N VAL A 15 -16.29 2.47 -2.49
CA VAL A 15 -16.15 2.36 -3.93
C VAL A 15 -16.60 0.97 -4.38
N PRO A 16 -17.93 0.73 -4.45
CA PRO A 16 -18.47 -0.55 -4.89
C PRO A 16 -17.97 -0.90 -6.30
N GLY A 17 -17.51 -2.14 -6.49
CA GLY A 17 -16.96 -2.61 -7.75
C GLY A 17 -15.48 -2.26 -8.01
N PHE A 18 -14.78 -1.68 -7.03
CA PHE A 18 -13.32 -1.52 -7.09
C PHE A 18 -12.60 -2.88 -7.12
N GLY A 19 -13.09 -3.83 -6.34
CA GLY A 19 -12.55 -5.18 -6.18
C GLY A 19 -13.64 -6.23 -5.98
N PRO A 20 -13.28 -7.51 -5.81
CA PRO A 20 -14.23 -8.56 -5.48
C PRO A 20 -14.95 -8.27 -4.16
N GLU A 21 -16.28 -8.33 -4.17
CA GLU A 21 -17.09 -8.05 -2.99
C GLU A 21 -16.82 -9.08 -1.89
N PRO A 22 -16.45 -8.67 -0.66
CA PRO A 22 -16.25 -9.59 0.46
C PRO A 22 -17.59 -10.19 0.91
N VAL A 23 -17.65 -11.51 1.00
CA VAL A 23 -18.87 -12.26 1.39
C VAL A 23 -18.81 -12.72 2.84
N GLY A 24 -17.65 -13.17 3.30
CA GLY A 24 -17.50 -13.60 4.69
C GLY A 24 -16.12 -14.15 5.02
N LYS A 25 -15.86 -14.34 6.30
CA LYS A 25 -14.64 -14.97 6.82
C LYS A 25 -14.96 -15.84 8.01
N GLY A 26 -14.08 -16.77 8.32
CA GLY A 26 -14.24 -17.61 9.50
C GLY A 26 -13.03 -18.50 9.76
N GLU A 27 -13.23 -19.39 10.71
CA GLU A 27 -12.28 -20.41 11.12
C GLU A 27 -12.98 -21.76 11.19
N PHE A 28 -12.26 -22.84 10.92
CA PHE A 28 -12.71 -24.19 11.17
C PHE A 28 -11.52 -25.09 11.54
N ILE A 29 -11.83 -26.25 12.11
CA ILE A 29 -10.83 -27.29 12.37
C ILE A 29 -10.87 -28.26 11.20
N ASP A 30 -9.75 -28.41 10.49
CA ASP A 30 -9.65 -29.34 9.37
C ASP A 30 -9.65 -30.82 9.83
N GLU A 31 -9.67 -31.74 8.87
CA GLU A 31 -9.67 -33.18 9.13
C GLU A 31 -8.43 -33.70 9.89
N THR A 32 -7.36 -32.91 9.95
CA THR A 32 -6.12 -33.22 10.67
C THR A 32 -6.06 -32.59 12.06
N GLY A 33 -7.09 -31.84 12.46
CA GLY A 33 -7.16 -31.16 13.75
C GLY A 33 -6.51 -29.77 13.77
N ASN A 34 -6.12 -29.23 12.62
CA ASN A 34 -5.51 -27.90 12.55
C ASN A 34 -6.58 -26.82 12.47
N GLN A 35 -6.37 -25.72 13.20
CA GLN A 35 -7.16 -24.51 13.03
C GLN A 35 -6.75 -23.83 11.72
N VAL A 36 -7.71 -23.69 10.82
CA VAL A 36 -7.56 -23.03 9.53
C VAL A 36 -8.54 -21.88 9.42
N TYR A 37 -8.18 -20.89 8.62
CA TYR A 37 -8.97 -19.69 8.41
C TYR A 37 -9.39 -19.63 6.94
N PHE A 38 -10.54 -19.02 6.66
CA PHE A 38 -10.98 -18.77 5.30
C PHE A 38 -11.54 -17.36 5.12
N TYR A 39 -11.45 -16.86 3.88
CA TYR A 39 -12.06 -15.65 3.39
C TYR A 39 -12.79 -16.00 2.09
N LEU A 40 -14.04 -15.53 1.97
CA LEU A 40 -14.91 -15.70 0.82
C LEU A 40 -15.20 -14.33 0.23
N GLN A 41 -15.10 -14.23 -1.09
CA GLN A 41 -15.45 -13.05 -1.87
C GLN A 41 -16.17 -13.48 -3.16
N LYS A 42 -16.80 -12.54 -3.84
CA LYS A 42 -17.41 -12.82 -5.14
C LYS A 42 -16.36 -13.30 -6.14
N TYR A 43 -16.73 -14.29 -6.91
CA TYR A 43 -15.90 -14.77 -8.01
C TYR A 43 -16.06 -13.82 -9.21
N HIS A 44 -14.94 -13.49 -9.83
CA HIS A 44 -14.87 -12.71 -11.07
C HIS A 44 -14.01 -13.48 -12.06
N ASP A 45 -14.45 -13.57 -13.31
CA ASP A 45 -13.62 -14.05 -14.41
C ASP A 45 -12.75 -12.87 -14.86
N MET A 46 -11.43 -13.06 -14.87
CA MET A 46 -10.46 -11.96 -14.98
C MET A 46 -9.40 -12.26 -16.04
N ASP A 47 -9.07 -11.26 -16.85
CA ASP A 47 -7.82 -11.24 -17.62
C ASP A 47 -6.71 -10.65 -16.75
N VAL A 48 -5.85 -11.55 -16.24
CA VAL A 48 -4.66 -11.25 -15.44
C VAL A 48 -3.37 -11.21 -16.27
N HIS A 49 -3.46 -11.40 -17.59
CA HIS A 49 -2.31 -11.49 -18.48
C HIS A 49 -2.11 -10.24 -19.33
N THR A 50 -3.20 -9.55 -19.66
CA THR A 50 -3.14 -8.28 -20.39
C THR A 50 -2.95 -7.12 -19.40
N PRO A 51 -2.00 -6.20 -19.67
CA PRO A 51 -1.86 -5.00 -18.87
C PRO A 51 -3.18 -4.21 -18.83
N PRO A 52 -3.66 -3.76 -17.66
CA PRO A 52 -4.92 -3.03 -17.55
C PRO A 52 -4.85 -1.69 -18.29
N ASP A 53 -6.01 -1.17 -18.71
CA ASP A 53 -6.09 0.16 -19.31
C ASP A 53 -5.56 1.23 -18.35
N PRO A 54 -4.56 2.05 -18.76
CA PRO A 54 -3.97 3.05 -17.86
C PRO A 54 -4.97 4.08 -17.33
N ALA A 55 -5.92 4.52 -18.16
CA ALA A 55 -6.94 5.48 -17.74
C ALA A 55 -7.94 4.85 -16.77
N GLY A 56 -8.42 3.64 -17.06
CA GLY A 56 -9.32 2.89 -16.19
C GLY A 56 -8.70 2.60 -14.82
N LEU A 57 -7.41 2.20 -14.77
CA LEU A 57 -6.71 1.96 -13.51
C LEU A 57 -6.52 3.27 -12.73
N ALA A 58 -6.07 4.33 -13.40
CA ALA A 58 -5.91 5.64 -12.78
C ALA A 58 -7.23 6.14 -12.15
N SER A 59 -8.34 5.99 -12.86
CA SER A 59 -9.65 6.43 -12.38
C SER A 59 -10.13 5.62 -11.17
N ALA A 60 -9.93 4.29 -11.17
CA ALA A 60 -10.26 3.46 -10.02
C ALA A 60 -9.45 3.86 -8.77
N ILE A 61 -8.15 4.12 -8.92
CA ILE A 61 -7.28 4.55 -7.81
C ILE A 61 -7.66 5.95 -7.32
N ALA A 62 -7.88 6.90 -8.24
CA ALA A 62 -8.30 8.26 -7.92
C ALA A 62 -9.64 8.29 -7.17
N GLU A 63 -10.60 7.46 -7.60
CA GLU A 63 -11.88 7.31 -6.94
C GLU A 63 -11.72 6.78 -5.50
N LEU A 64 -10.89 5.75 -5.29
CA LEU A 64 -10.57 5.24 -3.96
C LEU A 64 -9.97 6.33 -3.07
N HIS A 65 -8.90 6.96 -3.54
CA HIS A 65 -8.18 7.98 -2.77
C HIS A 65 -9.07 9.19 -2.40
N THR A 66 -10.02 9.54 -3.28
CA THR A 66 -10.92 10.69 -3.07
C THR A 66 -12.11 10.35 -2.19
N LYS A 67 -12.72 9.17 -2.33
CA LYS A 67 -13.96 8.80 -1.63
C LYS A 67 -13.74 8.14 -0.28
N ALA A 68 -12.63 7.43 -0.10
CA ALA A 68 -12.33 6.67 1.10
C ALA A 68 -11.35 7.43 2.00
N THR A 69 -11.80 8.52 2.62
CA THR A 69 -10.99 9.29 3.57
C THR A 69 -11.00 8.70 4.97
N SER A 70 -9.97 9.01 5.77
CA SER A 70 -9.85 8.53 7.15
C SER A 70 -11.07 8.89 8.02
N PRO A 71 -11.61 7.93 8.81
CA PRO A 71 -12.80 8.13 9.63
C PRO A 71 -12.57 9.11 10.79
N ASN A 72 -11.31 9.33 11.18
CA ASN A 72 -10.93 10.25 12.27
C ASN A 72 -10.06 11.42 11.79
N GLY A 73 -9.85 11.54 10.47
CA GLY A 73 -9.00 12.58 9.87
C GLY A 73 -7.50 12.39 10.10
N LYS A 74 -7.06 11.24 10.62
CA LYS A 74 -5.64 10.93 10.90
C LYS A 74 -5.08 9.89 9.95
N PHE A 75 -3.77 9.86 9.81
CA PHE A 75 -3.03 8.80 9.12
C PHE A 75 -2.90 7.59 10.04
N GLY A 76 -3.10 6.38 9.51
CA GLY A 76 -3.10 5.15 10.29
C GLY A 76 -4.07 4.11 9.76
N TYR A 77 -4.28 3.04 10.53
CA TYR A 77 -5.27 2.02 10.20
C TYR A 77 -5.77 1.32 11.46
N PRO A 78 -7.08 1.00 11.55
CA PRO A 78 -7.68 0.43 12.77
C PRO A 78 -7.38 -1.05 12.96
N ILE A 79 -6.95 -1.73 11.89
CA ILE A 79 -6.51 -3.12 11.96
C ILE A 79 -5.05 -3.20 11.62
N VAL A 80 -4.37 -4.07 12.34
CA VAL A 80 -3.02 -4.51 12.08
C VAL A 80 -2.98 -5.29 10.76
N THR A 81 -2.73 -4.60 9.65
CA THR A 81 -2.55 -5.20 8.31
C THR A 81 -1.06 -5.38 8.03
N GLY A 82 -0.62 -6.57 7.65
CA GLY A 82 0.77 -6.81 7.26
C GLY A 82 1.12 -8.27 7.02
N ARG A 83 2.03 -8.50 6.07
CA ARG A 83 2.69 -9.81 5.86
C ARG A 83 3.52 -10.17 7.10
N GLY A 84 3.17 -11.29 7.74
CA GLY A 84 4.00 -11.90 8.79
C GLY A 84 3.48 -11.70 10.22
N SER A 85 4.07 -12.48 11.13
CA SER A 85 3.61 -12.74 12.49
C SER A 85 3.87 -11.61 13.50
N VAL A 86 3.93 -10.35 13.06
CA VAL A 86 4.15 -9.22 13.97
C VAL A 86 2.91 -8.34 13.98
N ASP A 87 2.28 -8.27 15.14
CA ASP A 87 1.19 -7.35 15.40
C ASP A 87 1.71 -5.90 15.27
N ARG A 88 1.57 -5.25 14.09
CA ARG A 88 1.71 -3.78 13.98
C ARG A 88 0.69 -3.15 14.94
N THR A 89 1.11 -2.50 16.01
CA THR A 89 0.15 -1.90 16.95
C THR A 89 -0.67 -0.81 16.26
N GLU A 90 -1.96 -0.71 16.57
CA GLU A 90 -2.79 0.42 16.11
C GLU A 90 -2.09 1.74 16.44
N HIS A 91 -1.82 2.54 15.42
CA HIS A 91 -1.14 3.82 15.55
C HIS A 91 -1.76 4.82 14.58
N TRP A 92 -2.15 5.97 15.13
CA TRP A 92 -2.74 7.08 14.39
C TRP A 92 -1.94 8.34 14.64
N SER A 93 -1.72 9.12 13.58
CA SER A 93 -0.98 10.38 13.63
C SER A 93 -1.66 11.46 12.81
N ASP A 94 -1.58 12.71 13.26
CA ASP A 94 -1.95 13.88 12.45
C ASP A 94 -0.85 14.25 11.44
N SER A 95 0.37 13.75 11.64
CA SER A 95 1.55 13.97 10.81
C SER A 95 1.85 12.73 9.98
N TRP A 96 1.85 12.88 8.65
CA TRP A 96 2.22 11.81 7.73
C TRP A 96 3.70 11.45 7.87
N ALA A 97 4.58 12.42 8.10
CA ALA A 97 5.99 12.15 8.35
C ALA A 97 6.18 11.25 9.58
N ASP A 98 5.47 11.53 10.67
CA ASP A 98 5.54 10.72 11.89
C ASP A 98 4.95 9.32 11.68
N GLN A 99 3.82 9.23 10.95
CA GLN A 99 3.22 7.94 10.62
C GLN A 99 4.15 7.09 9.74
N PHE A 100 4.77 7.70 8.73
CA PHE A 100 5.68 7.01 7.84
C PHE A 100 6.95 6.54 8.57
N THR A 101 7.51 7.38 9.46
CA THR A 101 8.60 6.98 10.36
C THR A 101 8.21 5.77 11.21
N TYR A 102 7.05 5.81 11.85
CA TYR A 102 6.53 4.68 12.63
C TYR A 102 6.44 3.40 11.79
N LEU A 103 5.89 3.48 10.58
CA LEU A 103 5.78 2.34 9.67
C LEU A 103 7.15 1.78 9.28
N LEU A 104 8.10 2.65 8.92
CA LEU A 104 9.44 2.27 8.49
C LEU A 104 10.23 1.61 9.62
N GLU A 105 10.20 2.17 10.84
CA GLU A 105 10.87 1.59 12.00
C GLU A 105 10.37 0.18 12.35
N ASN A 106 9.04 -0.02 12.31
CA ASN A 106 8.46 -1.34 12.54
C ASN A 106 8.88 -2.34 11.45
N LEU A 107 8.97 -1.87 10.21
CA LEU A 107 9.37 -2.70 9.08
C LEU A 107 10.85 -3.10 9.15
N LEU A 108 11.73 -2.19 9.58
CA LEU A 108 13.14 -2.47 9.82
C LEU A 108 13.35 -3.49 10.93
N LYS A 109 12.55 -3.39 12.02
CA LYS A 109 12.55 -4.40 13.09
C LYS A 109 12.17 -5.77 12.54
N LEU A 110 11.13 -5.85 11.71
CA LEU A 110 10.69 -7.11 11.10
C LEU A 110 11.75 -7.67 10.14
N ASP A 111 12.32 -6.82 9.27
CA ASP A 111 13.38 -7.22 8.35
C ASP A 111 14.58 -7.82 9.10
N ASN A 112 15.03 -7.17 10.17
CA ASN A 112 16.12 -7.67 11.01
C ASN A 112 15.77 -8.96 11.75
N GLN A 113 14.51 -9.17 12.14
CA GLN A 113 14.07 -10.45 12.72
C GLN A 113 14.14 -11.59 11.70
N VAL A 114 13.76 -11.32 10.44
CA VAL A 114 13.69 -12.35 9.39
C VAL A 114 15.07 -12.64 8.79
N ASN A 115 15.85 -11.60 8.52
CA ASN A 115 17.11 -11.66 7.77
C ASN A 115 18.36 -11.49 8.63
N GLY A 116 18.22 -11.18 9.92
CA GLY A 116 19.33 -10.93 10.85
C GLY A 116 19.85 -9.48 10.78
N PRO A 117 20.47 -8.96 11.85
CA PRO A 117 20.90 -7.57 11.94
C PRO A 117 21.94 -7.19 10.89
N TRP A 118 21.88 -5.96 10.38
CA TRP A 118 22.85 -5.42 9.43
C TRP A 118 23.17 -3.94 9.74
N PRO A 119 24.25 -3.65 10.48
CA PRO A 119 24.53 -2.31 11.01
C PRO A 119 24.64 -1.21 9.96
N GLU A 120 25.27 -1.46 8.81
CA GLU A 120 25.42 -0.45 7.75
C GLU A 120 24.08 -0.14 7.09
N TYR A 121 23.23 -1.15 6.91
CA TYR A 121 21.87 -1.00 6.40
C TYR A 121 20.99 -0.24 7.41
N ASP A 122 21.07 -0.58 8.69
CA ASP A 122 20.35 0.11 9.76
C ASP A 122 20.77 1.59 9.85
N ALA A 123 22.08 1.87 9.74
CA ALA A 123 22.60 3.24 9.74
C ALA A 123 22.17 4.04 8.50
N ALA A 124 22.04 3.41 7.33
CA ALA A 124 21.49 4.05 6.14
C ALA A 124 20.00 4.37 6.31
N CYS A 125 19.23 3.44 6.87
CA CYS A 125 17.81 3.65 7.15
C CYS A 125 17.59 4.73 8.23
N GLN A 126 18.47 4.81 9.22
CA GLN A 126 18.41 5.88 10.23
C GLN A 126 18.63 7.27 9.62
N GLN A 127 19.48 7.42 8.59
CA GLN A 127 19.62 8.69 7.87
C GLN A 127 18.34 9.10 7.13
N LEU A 128 17.58 8.12 6.62
CA LEU A 128 16.26 8.40 6.04
C LEU A 128 15.29 8.90 7.11
N ILE A 129 15.26 8.24 8.27
CA ILE A 129 14.39 8.58 9.40
C ILE A 129 14.71 9.97 9.99
N ASP A 130 15.98 10.25 10.24
CA ASP A 130 16.38 11.48 10.95
C ASP A 130 16.45 12.70 10.03
N GLY A 131 16.74 12.50 8.74
CA GLY A 131 17.02 13.58 7.79
C GLY A 131 16.00 13.69 6.67
N VAL A 132 15.82 12.62 5.90
CA VAL A 132 15.05 12.67 4.65
C VAL A 132 13.54 12.77 4.93
N ILE A 133 12.99 11.94 5.82
CA ILE A 133 11.56 11.91 6.11
C ILE A 133 11.06 13.25 6.66
N PRO A 134 11.68 13.87 7.69
CA PRO A 134 11.23 15.16 8.22
C PRO A 134 11.31 16.29 7.18
N ARG A 135 12.32 16.26 6.30
CA ARG A 135 12.46 17.29 5.25
C ARG A 135 11.50 17.10 4.09
N LEU A 136 11.35 15.87 3.60
CA LEU A 136 10.61 15.57 2.38
C LEU A 136 9.12 15.36 2.67
N LEU A 137 8.78 14.54 3.68
CA LEU A 137 7.39 14.27 4.04
C LEU A 137 6.83 15.34 4.98
N GLY A 138 7.67 15.96 5.82
CA GLY A 138 7.25 17.10 6.64
C GLY A 138 6.90 18.33 5.80
N ALA A 139 7.46 18.47 4.59
CA ALA A 139 7.11 19.55 3.67
C ALA A 139 5.61 19.52 3.29
N LEU A 140 5.01 18.34 3.15
CA LEU A 140 3.60 18.16 2.76
C LEU A 140 2.60 18.83 3.72
N GLN A 141 3.00 19.06 4.96
CA GLN A 141 2.17 19.66 6.01
C GLN A 141 2.81 20.90 6.66
N SER A 142 3.80 21.50 5.98
CA SER A 142 4.45 22.73 6.41
C SER A 142 4.03 23.92 5.55
N GLU A 143 4.35 25.15 5.99
CA GLU A 143 4.11 26.38 5.22
C GLU A 143 2.62 26.59 4.86
N GLY A 144 1.71 26.08 5.69
CA GLY A 144 0.26 26.17 5.47
C GLY A 144 -0.31 25.14 4.50
N ARG A 145 0.50 24.17 4.05
CA ARG A 145 0.03 23.02 3.28
C ARG A 145 -0.67 22.01 4.18
N GLU A 146 -1.65 21.33 3.60
CA GLU A 146 -2.38 20.24 4.24
C GLU A 146 -2.57 19.11 3.23
N ILE A 147 -2.51 17.87 3.71
CA ILE A 147 -2.82 16.67 2.95
C ILE A 147 -3.90 15.87 3.69
N VAL A 148 -4.79 15.23 2.93
CA VAL A 148 -5.89 14.43 3.48
C VAL A 148 -5.47 12.97 3.54
N PRO A 149 -5.63 12.27 4.68
CA PRO A 149 -5.40 10.83 4.74
C PRO A 149 -6.40 10.07 3.85
N ALA A 150 -5.89 9.52 2.76
CA ALA A 150 -6.62 8.74 1.78
C ALA A 150 -6.39 7.25 2.01
N LEU A 151 -7.43 6.44 1.84
CA LEU A 151 -7.29 4.99 1.90
C LEU A 151 -6.47 4.52 0.71
N CYS A 152 -5.27 4.02 0.97
CA CYS A 152 -4.42 3.37 -0.01
C CYS A 152 -4.66 1.85 0.06
N HIS A 153 -4.71 1.19 -1.10
CA HIS A 153 -4.77 -0.27 -1.23
C HIS A 153 -3.55 -0.93 -0.56
N GLY A 154 -2.36 -0.36 -0.74
CA GLY A 154 -1.13 -0.69 -0.01
C GLY A 154 -0.34 -1.87 -0.56
N ASP A 155 -0.96 -2.73 -1.38
CA ASP A 155 -0.29 -3.78 -2.16
C ASP A 155 -0.68 -3.72 -3.64
N LEU A 156 -0.72 -2.53 -4.23
CA LEU A 156 -1.16 -2.33 -5.63
C LEU A 156 0.00 -2.56 -6.61
N TRP A 157 0.38 -3.82 -6.82
CA TRP A 157 1.31 -4.24 -7.86
C TRP A 157 0.57 -5.00 -8.97
N GLU A 158 1.26 -5.31 -10.06
CA GLU A 158 0.65 -5.88 -11.28
C GLU A 158 -0.02 -7.24 -11.07
N GLY A 159 0.39 -8.00 -10.05
CA GLY A 159 -0.28 -9.25 -9.69
C GLY A 159 -1.65 -9.07 -9.04
N ASN A 160 -1.98 -7.85 -8.60
CA ASN A 160 -3.19 -7.51 -7.85
C ASN A 160 -4.16 -6.63 -8.65
N VAL A 161 -3.97 -6.54 -9.97
CA VAL A 161 -4.82 -5.78 -10.89
C VAL A 161 -5.14 -6.62 -12.10
N ALA A 162 -6.41 -6.64 -12.50
CA ALA A 162 -6.86 -7.35 -13.68
C ALA A 162 -7.96 -6.59 -14.43
N THR A 163 -8.37 -7.11 -15.58
CA THR A 163 -9.59 -6.67 -16.26
C THR A 163 -10.69 -7.70 -16.02
N ASP A 164 -11.81 -7.26 -15.45
CA ASP A 164 -13.00 -8.09 -15.28
C ASP A 164 -13.61 -8.40 -16.65
N MET A 165 -13.77 -9.68 -16.97
CA MET A 165 -14.18 -10.15 -18.30
C MET A 165 -15.66 -9.91 -18.60
N GLU A 166 -16.50 -9.75 -17.56
CA GLU A 166 -17.92 -9.49 -17.73
C GLU A 166 -18.18 -8.01 -18.03
N THR A 167 -17.48 -7.12 -17.33
CA THR A 167 -17.69 -5.66 -17.39
C THR A 167 -16.70 -4.93 -18.29
N GLY A 168 -15.56 -5.54 -18.58
CA GLY A 168 -14.42 -4.92 -19.28
C GLY A 168 -13.71 -3.82 -18.48
N LYS A 169 -13.98 -3.72 -17.16
CA LYS A 169 -13.39 -2.70 -16.29
C LYS A 169 -12.20 -3.25 -15.52
N VAL A 170 -11.35 -2.35 -15.03
CA VAL A 170 -10.28 -2.69 -14.10
C VAL A 170 -10.88 -3.17 -12.78
N ILE A 171 -10.32 -4.24 -12.23
CA ILE A 171 -10.63 -4.77 -10.91
C ILE A 171 -9.32 -4.95 -10.12
N ILE A 172 -9.31 -4.48 -8.87
CA ILE A 172 -8.13 -4.48 -7.98
C ILE A 172 -8.46 -5.32 -6.75
N PHE A 173 -7.55 -6.19 -6.34
CA PHE A 173 -7.78 -7.20 -5.30
C PHE A 173 -6.57 -7.38 -4.39
N ASP A 174 -6.75 -8.17 -3.32
CA ASP A 174 -5.75 -8.43 -2.27
C ASP A 174 -5.23 -7.17 -1.54
N PRO A 175 -6.11 -6.38 -0.88
CA PRO A 175 -5.73 -5.19 -0.10
C PRO A 175 -5.08 -5.55 1.25
N ASP A 176 -3.91 -6.20 1.21
CA ASP A 176 -3.26 -6.78 2.40
C ASP A 176 -2.49 -5.76 3.25
N GLU A 177 -2.10 -4.61 2.69
CA GLU A 177 -1.39 -3.52 3.39
C GLU A 177 -2.16 -2.20 3.40
N CYS A 178 -3.49 -2.29 3.34
CA CYS A 178 -4.36 -1.13 3.31
C CYS A 178 -4.17 -0.21 4.53
N MET A 179 -4.15 1.10 4.30
CA MET A 179 -3.98 2.13 5.34
C MET A 179 -4.50 3.49 4.89
N TYR A 180 -4.86 4.36 5.83
CA TYR A 180 -5.06 5.78 5.54
C TYR A 180 -3.71 6.49 5.55
N ALA A 181 -3.27 6.93 4.38
CA ALA A 181 -1.93 7.44 4.13
C ALA A 181 -1.96 8.67 3.22
N HIS A 182 -0.79 9.25 2.96
CA HIS A 182 -0.64 10.11 1.80
C HIS A 182 -0.79 9.28 0.53
N ASN A 183 -1.73 9.67 -0.34
CA ASN A 183 -2.14 8.95 -1.54
C ASN A 183 -0.99 8.53 -2.47
N GLU A 184 0.10 9.31 -2.51
CA GLU A 184 1.24 9.02 -3.37
C GLU A 184 2.04 7.77 -2.96
N ILE A 185 1.87 7.25 -1.73
CA ILE A 185 2.55 6.03 -1.29
C ILE A 185 2.19 4.82 -2.13
N GLU A 186 0.98 4.78 -2.70
CA GLU A 186 0.47 3.67 -3.51
C GLU A 186 1.41 3.28 -4.64
N PHE A 187 2.06 4.28 -5.25
CA PHE A 187 2.89 4.11 -6.43
C PHE A 187 4.34 3.69 -6.12
N GLY A 188 4.71 3.59 -4.84
CA GLY A 188 6.06 3.19 -4.43
C GLY A 188 6.47 1.84 -5.04
N THR A 189 5.56 0.87 -5.09
CA THR A 189 5.84 -0.47 -5.65
C THR A 189 6.04 -0.46 -7.17
N TRP A 190 5.50 0.53 -7.89
CA TRP A 190 5.66 0.65 -9.35
C TRP A 190 7.07 1.08 -9.76
N ARG A 191 7.88 1.59 -8.81
CA ARG A 191 9.30 1.92 -9.03
C ARG A 191 10.25 0.76 -8.73
N CYS A 192 9.76 -0.29 -8.06
CA CYS A 192 10.60 -1.40 -7.66
C CYS A 192 11.06 -2.24 -8.87
N SER A 193 12.13 -3.02 -8.67
CA SER A 193 12.75 -3.77 -9.77
C SER A 193 11.81 -4.79 -10.41
N TRP A 194 10.85 -5.33 -9.64
CA TRP A 194 9.85 -6.30 -10.09
C TRP A 194 8.69 -5.71 -10.90
N ALA A 195 8.43 -4.40 -10.82
CA ALA A 195 7.38 -3.79 -11.64
C ALA A 195 7.75 -3.87 -13.13
N THR A 196 6.77 -4.09 -14.00
CA THR A 196 6.97 -4.22 -15.44
C THR A 196 6.21 -3.14 -16.21
N HIS A 197 4.94 -3.36 -16.51
CA HIS A 197 4.03 -2.45 -17.20
C HIS A 197 3.77 -1.13 -16.44
N PHE A 198 3.66 -1.15 -15.11
CA PHE A 198 3.39 0.03 -14.28
C PHE A 198 4.58 1.00 -14.19
N LYS A 199 5.76 0.62 -14.69
CA LYS A 199 6.88 1.56 -14.94
C LYS A 199 6.59 2.52 -16.09
N SER A 200 5.61 2.22 -16.94
CA SER A 200 5.19 3.12 -18.02
C SER A 200 4.66 4.43 -17.43
N PRO A 201 5.17 5.59 -17.86
CA PRO A 201 4.69 6.89 -17.38
C PRO A 201 3.19 7.11 -17.60
N ALA A 202 2.56 6.39 -18.54
CA ALA A 202 1.15 6.54 -18.87
C ALA A 202 0.23 6.37 -17.64
N TYR A 203 0.49 5.38 -16.78
CA TYR A 203 -0.35 5.12 -15.61
C TYR A 203 -0.34 6.29 -14.61
N ILE A 204 0.86 6.78 -14.27
CA ILE A 204 1.01 7.93 -13.35
C ILE A 204 0.47 9.21 -13.99
N GLN A 205 0.70 9.42 -15.29
CA GLN A 205 0.18 10.61 -15.98
C GLN A 205 -1.35 10.65 -15.98
N HIS A 206 -2.02 9.52 -16.21
CA HIS A 206 -3.47 9.46 -16.11
C HIS A 206 -3.97 9.73 -14.69
N TYR A 207 -3.30 9.19 -13.66
CA TYR A 207 -3.67 9.49 -12.27
C TYR A 207 -3.52 10.98 -11.95
N GLN A 208 -2.42 11.61 -12.40
CA GLN A 208 -2.15 13.03 -12.19
C GLN A 208 -3.13 13.96 -12.94
N MET A 209 -3.86 13.45 -13.94
CA MET A 209 -4.96 14.20 -14.58
C MET A 209 -6.22 14.23 -13.72
N GLU A 210 -6.37 13.31 -12.77
CA GLU A 210 -7.54 13.21 -11.88
C GLU A 210 -7.26 13.72 -10.46
N VAL A 211 -6.04 13.51 -9.97
CA VAL A 211 -5.58 13.97 -8.65
C VAL A 211 -4.28 14.74 -8.81
N GLU A 212 -4.31 16.03 -8.48
CA GLU A 212 -3.12 16.88 -8.56
C GLU A 212 -2.02 16.38 -7.59
N PRO A 213 -0.74 16.37 -8.03
CA PRO A 213 0.39 16.10 -7.14
C PRO A 213 0.39 17.00 -5.89
N SER A 214 0.73 16.44 -4.73
CA SER A 214 0.83 17.24 -3.51
C SER A 214 2.00 18.21 -3.59
N GLU A 215 1.82 19.42 -3.07
CA GLU A 215 2.89 20.42 -2.97
C GLU A 215 3.95 20.01 -1.93
N PRO A 216 5.26 20.21 -2.20
CA PRO A 216 5.86 20.74 -3.43
C PRO A 216 5.79 19.74 -4.59
N VAL A 217 5.24 20.16 -5.74
CA VAL A 217 5.02 19.27 -6.90
C VAL A 217 6.35 18.75 -7.47
N GLU A 218 7.41 19.56 -7.44
CA GLU A 218 8.74 19.19 -7.90
C GLU A 218 9.38 18.05 -7.11
N GLU A 219 8.93 17.83 -5.86
CA GLU A 219 9.41 16.78 -4.97
C GLU A 219 8.61 15.46 -5.11
N TRP A 220 7.64 15.38 -6.03
CA TRP A 220 6.85 14.16 -6.30
C TRP A 220 7.75 12.93 -6.55
N ASP A 221 8.75 13.05 -7.42
CA ASP A 221 9.62 11.91 -7.78
C ASP A 221 10.45 11.44 -6.58
N ASP A 222 10.94 12.38 -5.77
CA ASP A 222 11.70 12.11 -4.55
C ASP A 222 10.84 11.38 -3.51
N ARG A 223 9.58 11.81 -3.31
CA ARG A 223 8.64 11.13 -2.42
C ARG A 223 8.36 9.71 -2.86
N ASN A 224 8.10 9.53 -4.15
CA ASN A 224 7.86 8.21 -4.72
C ASN A 224 9.09 7.29 -4.60
N ARG A 225 10.31 7.84 -4.73
CA ARG A 225 11.55 7.10 -4.46
C ARG A 225 11.66 6.67 -3.01
N LEU A 226 11.36 7.55 -2.06
CA LEU A 226 11.32 7.20 -0.64
C LEU A 226 10.27 6.11 -0.34
N TYR A 227 9.07 6.20 -0.93
CA TYR A 227 8.03 5.19 -0.79
C TYR A 227 8.45 3.84 -1.37
N SER A 228 9.17 3.82 -2.49
CA SER A 228 9.71 2.58 -3.07
C SER A 228 10.72 1.88 -2.16
N ILE A 229 11.46 2.63 -1.33
CA ILE A 229 12.36 2.06 -0.33
C ILE A 229 11.53 1.31 0.72
N LYS A 230 10.46 1.91 1.27
CA LYS A 230 9.55 1.20 2.19
C LYS A 230 9.05 -0.10 1.56
N THR A 231 8.69 -0.10 0.29
CA THR A 231 8.20 -1.31 -0.40
C THR A 231 9.30 -2.37 -0.54
N ALA A 232 10.52 -1.99 -0.90
CA ALA A 232 11.66 -2.91 -0.97
C ALA A 232 11.99 -3.56 0.38
N ILE A 233 11.93 -2.78 1.46
CA ILE A 233 12.10 -3.30 2.83
C ILE A 233 10.95 -4.25 3.18
N CYS A 234 9.72 -3.96 2.73
CA CYS A 234 8.57 -4.84 2.99
C CYS A 234 8.74 -6.20 2.33
N ASP A 235 9.16 -6.23 1.06
CA ASP A 235 9.49 -7.46 0.37
C ASP A 235 10.61 -8.24 1.09
N SER A 236 11.67 -7.55 1.51
CA SER A 236 12.77 -8.15 2.27
C SER A 236 12.30 -8.75 3.60
N ALA A 237 11.47 -8.02 4.33
CA ALA A 237 10.90 -8.47 5.59
C ALA A 237 9.95 -9.67 5.42
N GLY A 238 9.29 -9.81 4.27
CA GLY A 238 8.46 -10.97 3.94
C GLY A 238 9.24 -12.21 3.47
N HIS A 239 10.46 -12.02 2.94
CA HIS A 239 11.19 -13.07 2.23
C HIS A 239 12.66 -13.14 2.67
N ARG A 240 12.99 -14.17 3.46
CA ARG A 240 14.37 -14.41 3.91
C ARG A 240 15.34 -14.49 2.71
N GLY A 241 16.34 -13.63 2.69
CA GLY A 241 17.36 -13.57 1.64
C GLY A 241 16.91 -12.90 0.35
N SER A 242 15.83 -12.09 0.39
CA SER A 242 15.41 -11.31 -0.78
C SER A 242 16.53 -10.42 -1.30
N ARG A 243 16.58 -10.26 -2.63
CA ARG A 243 17.48 -9.30 -3.28
C ARG A 243 17.12 -7.86 -2.95
N SER A 244 15.88 -7.58 -2.55
CA SER A 244 15.41 -6.24 -2.16
C SER A 244 16.14 -5.70 -0.94
N ARG A 245 16.76 -6.56 -0.13
CA ARG A 245 17.56 -6.14 1.03
C ARG A 245 18.87 -5.45 0.64
N ILE A 246 19.44 -5.83 -0.52
CA ILE A 246 20.78 -5.44 -0.95
C ILE A 246 20.78 -4.43 -2.12
N MET A 247 19.60 -4.03 -2.60
CA MET A 247 19.40 -3.06 -3.67
C MET A 247 19.09 -1.68 -3.09
#